data_AF-A0A1J3DIS0-F1
#
_entry.id   AF-A0A1J3DIS0-F1
#
_cell.length_a   1.000
_cell.length_b   1.000
_cell.length_c   1.000
_cell.angle_alpha   90.00
_cell.angle_beta   90.00
_cell.angle_gamma   90.00
#
_symmetry.space_group_name_H-M   'P 1'
#
loop_
_entity.id
_entity.type
_entity.pdbx_description
1 polymer ?
#
loop_
_entity_poly.entity_id
_entity_poly.type
_entity_poly.pdbx_seq_one_letter_code
_entity_poly.pdbx_strand_id
1 'polypeptide(L)'
;PSGCLLFELSNELKKNTNELLWLACVSLTDQFVHERLTDERYQAAVMELEQHINSSGTKITSVTLKDGTKVRAPDCSRISYEEEPRLMLLREWTLFDSMLCSSYIATKLKTWSDNGIKKLKLLLARMGFALIECQQKFPYMNNEVKRKMKQEFDRFLPEYGLNDFYYRSFLRLHGYSSRVSAADVVYGITALLESFLGSGGSSASKQFGEAYDALSLNNLDKLRLGMQQAIKVQRAILRQGSAAITKTGCIRSGRKFRWVKIEDSIDAKYLGYPQALTKFCYFLMDALREKGARMKPMLCACASQQPGKILVVGVCGKPRLGAVRGNAFGNAFRKAA
;
A
#
# COMPACT_ATOMS: atom_id res chain seq x y z
N PRO A 1 -12.55 7.02 9.29
CA PRO A 1 -11.26 6.54 9.88
C PRO A 1 -10.92 7.42 11.10
N SER A 2 -10.26 6.90 12.14
CA SER A 2 -10.04 7.69 13.37
C SER A 2 -9.26 8.98 13.15
N GLY A 3 -8.30 9.01 12.21
CA GLY A 3 -7.58 10.24 11.87
C GLY A 3 -8.47 11.31 11.21
N CYS A 4 -9.45 10.91 10.39
CA CYS A 4 -10.44 11.83 9.81
C CYS A 4 -11.31 12.46 10.89
N LEU A 5 -11.85 11.64 11.81
CA LEU A 5 -12.69 12.12 12.92
C LEU A 5 -11.94 13.09 13.84
N LEU A 6 -10.67 12.81 14.14
CA LEU A 6 -9.85 13.71 14.95
C LEU A 6 -9.54 15.02 14.23
N PHE A 7 -9.39 14.97 12.90
CA PHE A 7 -9.25 16.18 12.09
C PHE A 7 -10.55 17.00 12.06
N GLU A 8 -11.70 16.38 11.86
CA GLU A 8 -13.02 17.02 11.93
C GLU A 8 -13.21 17.74 13.27
N LEU A 9 -12.92 17.06 14.39
CA LEU A 9 -12.95 17.66 15.73
C LEU A 9 -12.00 18.88 15.82
N SER A 10 -10.79 18.77 15.29
CA SER A 10 -9.85 19.90 15.28
C SER A 10 -10.36 21.08 14.44
N ASN A 11 -11.08 20.79 13.35
CA ASN A 11 -11.66 21.78 12.45
C ASN A 11 -12.84 22.50 13.11
N GLU A 12 -13.72 21.78 13.81
CA GLU A 12 -14.81 22.36 14.61
C GLU A 12 -14.26 23.31 15.69
N LEU A 13 -13.15 22.93 16.33
CA LEU A 13 -12.47 23.74 17.34
C LEU A 13 -11.63 24.88 16.74
N LYS A 14 -11.59 25.05 15.42
CA LYS A 14 -10.74 26.01 14.68
C LYS A 14 -9.24 25.88 15.02
N LYS A 15 -8.80 24.65 15.33
CA LYS A 15 -7.43 24.26 15.62
C LYS A 15 -6.85 23.33 14.55
N ASN A 16 -7.49 23.25 13.39
CA ASN A 16 -7.00 22.46 12.26
C ASN A 16 -5.69 23.05 11.72
N THR A 17 -4.79 22.17 11.30
CA THR A 17 -3.53 22.52 10.64
C THR A 17 -3.34 21.66 9.40
N ASN A 18 -2.48 22.09 8.48
CA ASN A 18 -2.11 21.28 7.32
C ASN A 18 -1.50 19.93 7.74
N GLU A 19 -0.80 19.87 8.88
CA GLU A 19 -0.26 18.61 9.40
C GLU A 19 -1.39 17.65 9.80
N LEU A 20 -2.40 18.14 10.54
CA LEU A 20 -3.54 17.31 10.94
C LEU A 20 -4.35 16.84 9.71
N LEU A 21 -4.53 17.70 8.71
CA LEU A 21 -5.17 17.35 7.45
C LEU A 21 -4.38 16.25 6.71
N TRP A 22 -3.06 16.39 6.66
CA TRP A 22 -2.19 15.37 6.06
C TRP A 22 -2.30 14.03 6.78
N LEU A 23 -2.27 14.03 8.11
CA LEU A 23 -2.43 12.81 8.91
C LEU A 23 -3.81 12.16 8.71
N ALA A 24 -4.86 12.95 8.48
CA ALA A 24 -6.17 12.44 8.09
C ALA A 24 -6.13 11.75 6.71
N CYS A 25 -5.46 12.35 5.71
CA CYS A 25 -5.24 11.74 4.40
C CYS A 25 -4.46 10.41 4.49
N VAL A 26 -3.41 10.36 5.32
CA VAL A 26 -2.63 9.14 5.58
C VAL A 26 -3.49 8.09 6.29
N SER A 27 -4.30 8.48 7.28
CA SER A 27 -5.21 7.58 8.01
C SER A 27 -6.30 6.99 7.12
N LEU A 28 -6.87 7.78 6.22
CA LEU A 28 -7.83 7.29 5.23
C LEU A 28 -7.18 6.31 4.26
N THR A 29 -6.00 6.67 3.76
CA THR A 29 -5.23 5.81 2.84
C THR A 29 -4.84 4.49 3.51
N ASP A 30 -4.51 4.47 4.80
CA ASP A 30 -4.23 3.23 5.56
C ASP A 30 -5.39 2.23 5.51
N GLN A 31 -6.61 2.71 5.74
CA GLN A 31 -7.79 1.86 5.69
C GLN A 31 -8.05 1.32 4.28
N PHE A 32 -7.72 2.10 3.24
CA PHE A 32 -7.88 1.70 1.85
C PHE A 32 -6.84 0.68 1.40
N VAL A 33 -5.54 0.97 1.56
CA VAL A 33 -4.46 0.10 1.05
C VAL A 33 -4.33 -1.21 1.83
N HIS A 34 -4.93 -1.30 3.03
CA HIS A 34 -5.02 -2.54 3.81
C HIS A 34 -6.38 -3.25 3.68
N GLU A 35 -7.20 -2.86 2.71
CA GLU A 35 -8.49 -3.49 2.36
C GLU A 35 -9.49 -3.52 3.54
N ARG A 36 -9.44 -2.51 4.43
CA ARG A 36 -10.34 -2.36 5.59
C ARG A 36 -11.57 -1.51 5.27
N LEU A 37 -11.54 -0.80 4.15
CA LEU A 37 -12.61 0.09 3.70
C LEU A 37 -13.16 -0.37 2.34
N THR A 38 -14.47 -0.21 2.15
CA THR A 38 -15.13 -0.35 0.84
C THR A 38 -14.69 0.79 -0.09
N ASP A 39 -14.66 0.57 -1.40
CA ASP A 39 -14.27 1.62 -2.35
C ASP A 39 -15.23 2.81 -2.30
N GLU A 40 -16.54 2.60 -2.09
CA GLU A 40 -17.53 3.68 -2.02
C GLU A 40 -17.30 4.60 -0.81
N ARG A 41 -17.04 4.01 0.37
CA ARG A 41 -16.70 4.79 1.58
C ARG A 41 -15.37 5.50 1.47
N TYR A 42 -14.41 4.93 0.74
CA TYR A 42 -13.15 5.60 0.45
C TYR A 42 -13.40 6.85 -0.39
N GLN A 43 -14.13 6.73 -1.50
CA GLN A 43 -14.45 7.86 -2.38
C GLN A 43 -15.20 8.97 -1.64
N ALA A 44 -16.20 8.62 -0.82
CA ALA A 44 -16.93 9.60 -0.03
C ALA A 44 -16.03 10.40 0.93
N ALA A 45 -15.14 9.70 1.65
CA ALA A 45 -14.19 10.36 2.57
C ALA A 45 -13.09 11.14 1.82
N VAL A 46 -12.71 10.72 0.62
CA VAL A 46 -11.79 11.47 -0.24
C VAL A 46 -12.42 12.80 -0.62
N MET A 47 -13.68 12.82 -1.07
CA MET A 47 -14.38 14.04 -1.46
C MET A 47 -14.43 15.06 -0.31
N GLU A 48 -14.65 14.61 0.92
CA GLU A 48 -14.66 15.46 2.11
C GLU A 48 -13.27 16.06 2.39
N LEU A 49 -12.21 15.26 2.34
CA LEU A 49 -10.84 15.77 2.51
C LEU A 49 -10.43 16.71 1.37
N GLU A 50 -10.88 16.49 0.13
CA GLU A 50 -10.67 17.42 -0.98
C GLU A 50 -11.30 18.78 -0.73
N GLN A 51 -12.51 18.82 -0.16
CA GLN A 51 -13.15 20.06 0.25
C GLN A 51 -12.30 20.81 1.29
N HIS A 52 -11.75 20.10 2.27
CA HIS A 52 -10.84 20.69 3.25
C HIS A 52 -9.54 21.22 2.63
N ILE A 53 -8.94 20.48 1.70
CA ILE A 53 -7.73 20.91 0.96
C ILE A 53 -8.02 22.20 0.17
N ASN A 54 -9.16 22.26 -0.52
CA ASN A 54 -9.58 23.42 -1.29
C ASN A 54 -9.89 24.63 -0.39
N SER A 55 -10.58 24.40 0.74
CA SER A 55 -10.95 25.45 1.69
C SER A 55 -9.76 26.02 2.48
N SER A 56 -8.73 25.20 2.74
CA SER A 56 -7.52 25.65 3.45
C SER A 56 -6.76 26.71 2.65
N GLY A 57 -7.05 26.82 1.35
CA GLY A 57 -6.47 27.81 0.47
C GLY A 57 -4.98 27.58 0.33
N THR A 58 -4.50 27.19 -0.85
CA THR A 58 -3.09 27.36 -1.17
C THR A 58 -2.80 28.86 -1.19
N LYS A 59 -2.54 29.47 -0.03
CA LYS A 59 -1.91 30.78 0.07
C LYS A 59 -0.54 30.57 -0.53
N ILE A 60 -0.44 30.75 -1.84
CA ILE A 60 0.82 30.87 -2.53
C ILE A 60 1.41 32.17 -1.98
N THR A 61 2.16 32.07 -0.88
CA THR A 61 3.01 33.14 -0.42
C THR A 61 4.01 33.37 -1.55
N SER A 62 3.78 34.39 -2.37
CA SER A 62 4.81 34.89 -3.27
C SER A 62 5.63 35.89 -2.46
N VAL A 63 6.89 35.55 -2.25
CA VAL A 63 7.87 36.46 -1.67
C VAL A 63 8.41 37.29 -2.81
N THR A 64 8.24 38.61 -2.73
CA THR A 64 8.88 39.51 -3.68
C THR A 64 10.30 39.78 -3.17
N LEU A 65 11.30 39.34 -3.92
CA LEU A 65 12.71 39.62 -3.63
C LEU A 65 12.99 41.12 -3.78
N LYS A 66 14.14 41.58 -3.25
CA LYS A 66 14.53 43.00 -3.27
C LYS A 66 14.67 43.60 -4.68
N ASP A 67 14.82 42.75 -5.69
CA ASP A 67 14.90 43.10 -7.12
C ASP A 67 13.53 43.14 -7.82
N GLY A 68 12.43 42.91 -7.11
CA GLY A 68 11.08 42.84 -7.67
C GLY A 68 10.66 41.45 -8.17
N THR A 69 11.54 40.45 -8.13
CA THR A 69 11.24 39.08 -8.56
C THR A 69 10.27 38.42 -7.57
N LYS A 70 9.06 38.08 -8.04
CA LYS A 70 8.09 37.30 -7.25
C LYS A 70 8.46 35.82 -7.27
N VAL A 71 9.09 35.36 -6.19
CA VAL A 71 9.40 33.94 -5.99
C VAL A 71 8.30 33.29 -5.16
N ARG A 72 7.82 32.11 -5.55
CA ARG A 72 6.94 31.33 -4.68
C ARG A 72 7.71 30.91 -3.44
N ALA A 73 7.33 31.38 -2.25
CA ALA A 73 7.80 30.79 -1.01
C ALA A 73 7.42 29.31 -1.01
N PRO A 74 8.37 28.41 -0.74
CA PRO A 74 8.08 26.99 -0.60
C PRO A 74 7.16 26.83 0.62
N ASP A 75 5.87 26.65 0.37
CA ASP A 75 4.99 26.09 1.40
C ASP A 75 5.34 24.61 1.51
N CYS A 76 6.29 24.31 2.42
CA CYS A 76 6.79 22.97 2.75
C CYS A 76 5.70 22.03 3.31
N SER A 77 4.42 22.40 3.23
CA SER A 77 3.29 21.64 3.74
C SER A 77 2.12 21.48 2.75
N ARG A 78 2.25 21.96 1.51
CA ARG A 78 1.12 21.93 0.56
C ARG A 78 0.67 20.51 0.25
N ILE A 79 -0.61 20.24 0.50
CA ILE A 79 -1.28 18.99 0.14
C ILE A 79 -1.98 19.19 -1.19
N SER A 80 -1.90 18.19 -2.06
CA SER A 80 -2.68 18.10 -3.30
C SER A 80 -3.31 16.73 -3.40
N TYR A 81 -4.38 16.63 -4.18
CA TYR A 81 -5.00 15.37 -4.56
C TYR A 81 -4.77 15.13 -6.05
N GLU A 82 -4.43 13.90 -6.41
CA GLU A 82 -4.16 13.49 -7.79
C GLU A 82 -4.58 12.02 -7.96
N GLU A 83 -4.74 11.56 -9.20
CA GLU A 83 -4.91 10.13 -9.45
C GLU A 83 -3.55 9.43 -9.43
N GLU A 84 -3.41 8.40 -8.59
CA GLU A 84 -2.20 7.58 -8.51
C GLU A 84 -2.50 6.15 -8.99
N PRO A 85 -1.54 5.50 -9.66
CA PRO A 85 -1.70 4.10 -10.06
C PRO A 85 -1.68 3.20 -8.81
N ARG A 86 -2.39 2.07 -8.85
CA ARG A 86 -2.36 1.01 -7.83
C ARG A 86 -1.05 0.20 -7.87
N LEU A 87 0.06 0.92 -7.79
CA LEU A 87 1.43 0.44 -7.78
C LEU A 87 2.07 0.76 -6.44
N MET A 88 2.45 -0.28 -5.71
CA MET A 88 3.09 -0.12 -4.41
C MET A 88 4.47 0.53 -4.58
N LEU A 89 4.70 1.64 -3.86
CA LEU A 89 6.01 2.28 -3.72
C LEU A 89 6.70 2.56 -5.06
N LEU A 90 5.95 3.01 -6.08
CA LEU A 90 6.45 3.20 -7.44
C LEU A 90 7.73 4.04 -7.47
N ARG A 91 7.82 5.09 -6.65
CA ARG A 91 8.98 6.00 -6.57
C ARG A 91 10.22 5.37 -5.94
N GLU A 92 10.08 4.30 -5.16
CA GLU A 92 11.18 3.55 -4.54
C GLU A 92 11.60 2.32 -5.37
N TRP A 93 10.84 2.03 -6.43
CA TRP A 93 11.01 0.88 -7.31
C TRP A 93 11.41 1.26 -8.73
N THR A 94 11.65 0.23 -9.54
CA THR A 94 11.59 0.34 -10.99
C THR A 94 10.15 0.14 -11.41
N LEU A 95 9.73 0.66 -12.57
CA LEU A 95 8.36 0.45 -13.04
C LEU A 95 8.06 -1.05 -13.17
N PHE A 96 9.02 -1.82 -13.70
CA PHE A 96 8.90 -3.26 -13.87
C PHE A 96 8.70 -4.00 -12.54
N ASP A 97 9.54 -3.74 -11.52
CA ASP A 97 9.43 -4.40 -10.22
C ASP A 97 8.11 -4.03 -9.52
N SER A 98 7.67 -2.78 -9.70
CA SER A 98 6.40 -2.31 -9.15
C SER A 98 5.19 -2.99 -9.74
N MET A 99 5.18 -3.16 -11.06
CA MET A 99 4.12 -3.94 -11.68
C MET A 99 4.21 -5.42 -11.33
N LEU A 100 5.43 -5.99 -11.26
CA LEU A 100 5.63 -7.40 -10.97
C LEU A 100 5.06 -7.80 -9.60
N CYS A 101 5.26 -6.94 -8.60
CA CYS A 101 4.99 -7.27 -7.21
C CYS A 101 3.71 -6.66 -6.63
N SER A 102 3.11 -5.65 -7.28
CA SER A 102 1.85 -5.08 -6.80
C SER A 102 0.72 -6.12 -6.90
N SER A 103 0.04 -6.42 -5.79
CA SER A 103 -0.92 -7.52 -5.69
C SER A 103 -2.00 -7.51 -6.78
N TYR A 104 -2.48 -6.32 -7.15
CA TYR A 104 -3.51 -6.16 -8.19
C TYR A 104 -3.04 -6.67 -9.57
N ILE A 105 -1.84 -6.26 -10.01
CA ILE A 105 -1.26 -6.74 -11.28
C ILE A 105 -0.82 -8.20 -11.16
N ALA A 106 -0.15 -8.54 -10.07
CA ALA A 106 0.43 -9.86 -9.89
C ALA A 106 -0.62 -10.97 -10.00
N THR A 107 -1.82 -10.72 -9.46
CA THR A 107 -2.95 -11.66 -9.52
C THR A 107 -3.61 -11.75 -10.89
N LYS A 108 -3.85 -10.62 -11.56
CA LYS A 108 -4.43 -10.57 -12.91
C LYS A 108 -3.53 -11.16 -13.98
N LEU A 109 -2.25 -10.78 -13.98
CA LEU A 109 -1.27 -11.24 -14.97
C LEU A 109 -0.59 -12.56 -14.57
N LYS A 110 -0.81 -13.05 -13.33
CA LYS A 110 -0.20 -14.27 -12.79
C LYS A 110 1.33 -14.21 -12.86
N THR A 111 1.90 -13.08 -12.42
CA THR A 111 3.34 -12.75 -12.50
C THR A 111 4.25 -13.68 -11.70
N TRP A 112 3.67 -14.56 -10.89
CA TRP A 112 4.37 -15.67 -10.24
C TRP A 112 4.76 -16.81 -11.19
N SER A 113 4.38 -16.74 -12.47
CA SER A 113 4.75 -17.71 -13.50
C SER A 113 5.57 -17.06 -14.61
N ASP A 114 6.45 -17.82 -15.26
CA ASP A 114 7.26 -17.32 -16.39
C ASP A 114 6.38 -16.77 -17.52
N ASN A 115 5.22 -17.41 -17.75
CA ASN A 115 4.25 -16.92 -18.72
C ASN A 115 3.65 -15.56 -18.32
N GLY A 116 3.33 -15.37 -17.04
CA GLY A 116 2.86 -14.09 -16.52
C GLY A 116 3.92 -12.98 -16.61
N ILE A 117 5.19 -13.32 -16.35
CA ILE A 117 6.32 -12.39 -16.53
C ILE A 117 6.48 -12.03 -18.01
N LYS A 118 6.38 -12.99 -18.93
CA LYS A 118 6.40 -12.74 -20.39
C LYS A 118 5.25 -11.84 -20.81
N LYS A 119 4.03 -12.06 -20.29
CA LYS A 119 2.86 -11.19 -20.53
C LYS A 119 3.10 -9.76 -20.06
N LEU A 120 3.68 -9.57 -18.87
CA LEU A 120 4.01 -8.23 -18.37
C LEU A 120 5.06 -7.53 -19.25
N LYS A 121 6.10 -8.25 -19.69
CA LYS A 121 7.09 -7.69 -20.63
C LYS A 121 6.47 -7.31 -21.97
N LEU A 122 5.59 -8.16 -22.51
CA LEU A 122 4.87 -7.89 -23.76
C LEU A 122 3.93 -6.68 -23.61
N LEU A 123 3.25 -6.55 -22.47
CA LEU A 123 2.39 -5.41 -22.17
C LEU A 123 3.17 -4.09 -22.20
N LEU A 124 4.32 -4.03 -21.52
CA LEU A 124 5.20 -2.85 -21.53
C LEU A 124 5.70 -2.54 -22.94
N ALA A 125 6.06 -3.57 -23.72
CA ALA A 125 6.46 -3.40 -25.11
C ALA A 125 5.33 -2.86 -26.00
N ARG A 126 4.08 -3.31 -25.81
CA ARG A 126 2.90 -2.81 -26.54
C ARG A 126 2.61 -1.34 -26.24
N MET A 127 2.91 -0.87 -25.02
CA MET A 127 2.81 0.54 -24.63
C MET A 127 3.97 1.40 -25.18
N GLY A 128 4.95 0.79 -25.87
CA GLY A 128 6.14 1.49 -26.35
C GLY A 128 7.15 1.81 -25.25
N PHE A 129 7.07 1.15 -24.10
CA PHE A 129 8.01 1.36 -23.00
C PHE A 129 9.18 0.37 -23.13
N ALA A 130 10.35 0.89 -23.46
CA ALA A 130 11.57 0.09 -23.54
C ALA A 130 11.83 -0.61 -22.19
N LEU A 131 12.19 -1.90 -22.22
CA LEU A 131 12.40 -2.67 -21.00
C LEU A 131 13.51 -2.09 -20.13
N ILE A 132 14.58 -1.57 -20.77
CA ILE A 132 15.71 -0.93 -20.09
C ILE A 132 15.23 0.26 -19.25
N GLU A 133 14.38 1.11 -19.81
CA GLU A 133 13.75 2.24 -19.10
C GLU A 133 12.91 1.76 -17.92
N CYS A 134 12.11 0.70 -18.13
CA CYS A 134 11.25 0.15 -17.08
C CYS A 134 12.04 -0.50 -15.93
N GLN A 135 13.30 -0.87 -16.17
CA GLN A 135 14.22 -1.43 -15.19
C GLN A 135 15.10 -0.38 -14.52
N GLN A 136 15.07 0.87 -14.98
CA GLN A 136 15.65 1.98 -14.25
C GLN A 136 14.77 2.35 -13.05
N LYS A 137 15.39 2.87 -11.99
CA LYS A 137 14.64 3.44 -10.86
C LYS A 137 13.70 4.52 -11.37
N PHE A 138 12.44 4.45 -10.96
CA PHE A 138 11.37 5.29 -11.48
C PHE A 138 11.69 6.79 -11.44
N PRO A 139 12.31 7.36 -10.38
CA PRO A 139 12.71 8.77 -10.37
C PRO A 139 13.63 9.17 -11.54
N TYR A 140 14.48 8.26 -12.01
CA TYR A 140 15.46 8.51 -13.08
C TYR A 140 14.99 8.03 -14.47
N MET A 141 13.90 7.27 -14.55
CA MET A 141 13.30 6.82 -15.81
C MET A 141 12.93 8.02 -16.70
N ASN A 142 13.03 7.85 -18.03
CA ASN A 142 12.76 8.92 -19.01
C ASN A 142 11.40 9.61 -18.77
N ASN A 143 11.43 10.94 -18.72
CA ASN A 143 10.26 11.78 -18.48
C ASN A 143 9.18 11.63 -19.55
N GLU A 144 9.55 11.34 -20.79
CA GLU A 144 8.58 11.10 -21.86
C GLU A 144 7.74 9.86 -21.61
N VAL A 145 8.36 8.79 -21.10
CA VAL A 145 7.65 7.57 -20.72
C VAL A 145 6.69 7.85 -19.55
N LYS A 146 7.16 8.59 -18.54
CA LYS A 146 6.29 9.00 -17.41
C LYS A 146 5.08 9.81 -17.86
N ARG A 147 5.25 10.71 -18.83
CA ARG A 147 4.15 11.54 -19.38
C ARG A 147 3.10 10.69 -20.08
N LYS A 148 3.52 9.70 -20.87
CA LYS A 148 2.61 8.79 -21.61
C LYS A 148 2.00 7.70 -20.74
N MET A 149 2.62 7.39 -19.59
CA MET A 149 2.27 6.25 -18.74
C MET A 149 0.77 6.15 -18.44
N LYS A 150 0.13 7.25 -18.03
CA LYS A 150 -1.31 7.24 -17.72
C LYS A 150 -2.17 6.88 -18.94
N GLN A 151 -1.95 7.57 -20.06
CA GLN A 151 -2.70 7.33 -21.29
C GLN A 151 -2.54 5.90 -21.79
N GLU A 152 -1.32 5.36 -21.77
CA GLU A 152 -1.06 3.99 -22.24
C GLU A 152 -1.62 2.93 -21.28
N PHE A 153 -1.62 3.21 -19.97
CA PHE A 153 -2.24 2.34 -18.98
C PHE A 153 -3.76 2.29 -19.15
N ASP A 154 -4.41 3.45 -19.30
CA ASP A 154 -5.86 3.53 -19.53
C ASP A 154 -6.27 2.82 -20.84
N ARG A 155 -5.38 2.81 -21.85
CA ARG A 155 -5.60 2.13 -23.13
C ARG A 155 -5.46 0.62 -23.05
N PHE A 156 -4.35 0.11 -22.48
CA PHE A 156 -3.97 -1.30 -22.61
C PHE A 156 -4.29 -2.17 -21.40
N LEU A 157 -4.34 -1.62 -20.18
CA LEU A 157 -4.61 -2.41 -18.97
C LEU A 157 -6.02 -3.05 -18.94
N PRO A 158 -7.09 -2.39 -19.44
CA PRO A 158 -8.42 -2.99 -19.47
C PRO A 158 -8.49 -4.32 -20.25
N GLU A 159 -7.68 -4.49 -21.29
CA GLU A 159 -7.59 -5.76 -22.06
C GLU A 159 -7.18 -6.96 -21.18
N TYR A 160 -6.55 -6.70 -20.03
CA TYR A 160 -6.10 -7.72 -19.07
C TYR A 160 -6.99 -7.77 -17.82
N GLY A 161 -8.13 -7.08 -17.82
CA GLY A 161 -9.04 -6.98 -16.68
C GLY A 161 -8.50 -6.11 -15.54
N LEU A 162 -7.57 -5.20 -15.83
CA LEU A 162 -7.01 -4.21 -14.91
C LEU A 162 -7.74 -2.87 -15.09
N ASN A 163 -9.05 -2.86 -14.89
CA ASN A 163 -9.91 -1.70 -15.19
C ASN A 163 -9.73 -0.55 -14.18
N ASP A 164 -9.72 -0.87 -12.89
CA ASP A 164 -9.66 0.14 -11.82
C ASP A 164 -8.22 0.45 -11.41
N PHE A 165 -7.35 0.75 -12.38
CA PHE A 165 -5.92 0.85 -12.12
C PHE A 165 -5.50 2.14 -11.40
N TYR A 166 -6.21 3.24 -11.64
CA TYR A 166 -5.99 4.50 -10.96
C TYR A 166 -6.99 4.67 -9.82
N TYR A 167 -6.55 5.31 -8.74
CA TYR A 167 -7.40 5.74 -7.65
C TYR A 167 -7.04 7.15 -7.23
N ARG A 168 -8.04 7.86 -6.72
CA ARG A 168 -7.85 9.21 -6.18
C ARG A 168 -7.03 9.14 -4.90
N SER A 169 -5.89 9.81 -4.85
CA SER A 169 -4.91 9.75 -3.77
C SER A 169 -4.48 11.16 -3.34
N PHE A 170 -3.66 11.23 -2.30
CA PHE A 170 -3.12 12.47 -1.74
C PHE A 170 -1.59 12.50 -1.81
N LEU A 171 -1.07 13.66 -2.18
CA LEU A 171 0.35 13.97 -2.22
C LEU A 171 0.64 15.15 -1.31
N ARG A 172 1.77 15.12 -0.63
CA ARG A 172 2.29 16.27 0.11
C ARG A 172 3.61 16.73 -0.49
N LEU A 173 3.71 18.03 -0.74
CA LEU A 173 4.97 18.66 -1.14
C LEU A 173 5.92 18.67 0.05
N HIS A 174 7.17 18.30 -0.20
CA HIS A 174 8.25 18.34 0.77
C HIS A 174 9.46 19.07 0.18
N GLY A 175 9.94 20.10 0.90
CA GLY A 175 10.99 20.97 0.41
C GLY A 175 10.58 21.71 -0.86
N TYR A 176 11.47 21.77 -1.85
CA TYR A 176 11.27 22.57 -3.06
C TYR A 176 10.51 21.84 -4.18
N SER A 177 10.71 20.53 -4.32
CA SER A 177 10.18 19.77 -5.48
C SER A 177 9.81 18.32 -5.19
N SER A 178 10.19 17.78 -4.03
CA SER A 178 9.87 16.39 -3.69
C SER A 178 8.41 16.27 -3.31
N ARG A 179 7.77 15.16 -3.69
CA ARG A 179 6.40 14.84 -3.32
C ARG A 179 6.38 13.47 -2.66
N VAL A 180 5.60 13.36 -1.59
CA VAL A 180 5.40 12.10 -0.88
C VAL A 180 3.93 11.70 -1.01
N SER A 181 3.68 10.47 -1.46
CA SER A 181 2.33 9.91 -1.54
C SER A 181 1.88 9.43 -0.17
N ALA A 182 0.60 9.64 0.15
CA ALA A 182 0.01 9.10 1.37
C ALA A 182 0.13 7.57 1.43
N ALA A 183 0.02 6.87 0.28
CA ALA A 183 0.19 5.42 0.24
C ALA A 183 1.63 5.00 0.53
N ASP A 184 2.61 5.72 -0.04
CA ASP A 184 4.03 5.48 0.23
C ASP A 184 4.35 5.67 1.72
N VAL A 185 3.79 6.71 2.35
CA VAL A 185 3.87 6.91 3.81
C VAL A 185 3.31 5.71 4.55
N VAL A 186 2.06 5.31 4.25
CA VAL A 186 1.42 4.18 4.94
C VAL A 186 2.26 2.92 4.84
N TYR A 187 2.77 2.58 3.65
CA TYR A 187 3.61 1.40 3.49
C TYR A 187 4.88 1.47 4.34
N GLY A 188 5.57 2.62 4.34
CA GLY A 188 6.78 2.82 5.12
C GLY A 188 6.52 2.74 6.63
N ILE A 189 5.50 3.45 7.12
CA ILE A 189 5.13 3.47 8.55
C ILE A 189 4.66 2.09 9.03
N THR A 190 3.82 1.41 8.23
CA THR A 190 3.39 0.04 8.55
C THR A 190 4.59 -0.88 8.72
N ALA A 191 5.60 -0.75 7.86
CA ALA A 191 6.77 -1.61 7.93
C ALA A 191 7.68 -1.31 9.13
N LEU A 192 7.81 -0.03 9.52
CA LEU A 192 8.54 0.35 10.73
C LEU A 192 7.86 -0.17 12.00
N LEU A 193 6.52 -0.13 12.05
CA LEU A 193 5.74 -0.70 13.15
C LEU A 193 5.93 -2.22 13.28
N GLU A 194 6.17 -2.91 12.17
CA GLU A 194 6.35 -4.36 12.10
C GLU A 194 7.83 -4.78 12.01
N SER A 195 8.74 -4.00 12.63
CA SER A 195 10.21 -4.11 12.53
C SER A 195 10.77 -5.53 12.29
N PHE A 196 10.96 -5.86 11.01
CA PHE A 196 11.18 -7.24 10.57
C PHE A 196 12.57 -7.82 10.88
N LEU A 197 13.50 -7.04 11.46
CA LEU A 197 14.93 -7.38 11.52
C LEU A 197 15.67 -6.91 12.80
N GLY A 198 14.96 -6.60 13.89
CA GLY A 198 15.62 -6.25 15.16
C GLY A 198 16.13 -7.49 15.89
N SER A 199 17.43 -7.80 15.81
CA SER A 199 18.08 -8.93 16.51
C SER A 199 18.30 -8.71 18.02
N GLY A 200 17.56 -7.81 18.66
CA GLY A 200 17.74 -7.53 20.08
C GLY A 200 16.67 -6.64 20.64
N GLY A 201 15.79 -7.21 21.46
CA GLY A 201 15.03 -6.52 22.52
C GLY A 201 14.23 -5.27 22.14
N SER A 202 14.01 -4.96 20.86
CA SER A 202 13.25 -3.78 20.45
C SER A 202 11.80 -3.97 20.87
N SER A 203 11.39 -3.23 21.90
CA SER A 203 10.03 -3.28 22.42
C SER A 203 9.06 -2.69 21.39
N ALA A 204 7.81 -3.15 21.39
CA ALA A 204 6.75 -2.58 20.55
C ALA A 204 6.63 -1.05 20.75
N SER A 205 6.92 -0.56 21.96
CA SER A 205 6.97 0.87 22.27
C SER A 205 8.07 1.61 21.51
N LYS A 206 9.25 1.02 21.35
CA LYS A 206 10.35 1.64 20.58
C LYS A 206 10.00 1.72 19.10
N GLN A 207 9.46 0.63 18.55
CA GLN A 207 9.02 0.57 17.15
C GLN A 207 7.91 1.57 16.86
N PHE A 208 6.97 1.73 17.80
CA PHE A 208 5.95 2.77 17.73
C PHE A 208 6.55 4.17 17.69
N GLY A 209 7.53 4.47 18.56
CA GLY A 209 8.25 5.75 18.53
C GLY A 209 8.98 6.00 17.21
N GLU A 210 9.68 5.00 16.67
CA GLU A 210 10.37 5.10 15.38
C GLU A 210 9.40 5.37 14.22
N ALA A 211 8.26 4.68 14.20
CA ALA A 211 7.20 4.89 13.22
C ALA A 211 6.52 6.26 13.37
N TYR A 212 6.25 6.68 14.61
CA TYR A 212 5.69 7.99 14.92
C TYR A 212 6.63 9.12 14.45
N ASP A 213 7.92 9.01 14.73
CA ASP A 213 8.93 9.96 14.27
C ASP A 213 8.97 10.07 12.73
N ALA A 214 8.77 8.94 12.04
CA ALA A 214 8.79 8.87 10.57
C ALA A 214 7.52 9.45 9.91
N LEU A 215 6.42 9.64 10.65
CA LEU A 215 5.25 10.37 10.16
C LEU A 215 5.57 11.86 9.96
N SER A 216 6.50 12.41 10.75
CA SER A 216 7.00 13.76 10.56
C SER A 216 7.90 13.80 9.32
N LEU A 217 7.55 14.69 8.38
CA LEU A 217 8.37 14.90 7.18
C LEU A 217 9.77 15.46 7.45
N ASN A 218 10.09 15.84 8.69
CA ASN A 218 11.46 16.20 9.08
C ASN A 218 12.40 14.98 9.12
N ASN A 219 11.85 13.76 9.14
CA ASN A 219 12.61 12.51 9.27
C ASN A 219 12.44 11.59 8.05
N LEU A 220 12.58 12.14 6.83
CA LEU A 220 12.38 11.36 5.60
C LEU A 220 13.27 10.12 5.47
N ASP A 221 14.48 10.13 6.04
CA ASP A 221 15.37 8.98 5.95
C ASP A 221 14.85 7.78 6.76
N LYS A 222 14.23 8.03 7.92
CA LYS A 222 13.51 6.97 8.67
C LYS A 222 12.35 6.43 7.84
N LEU A 223 11.58 7.32 7.21
CA LEU A 223 10.47 6.92 6.36
C LEU A 223 10.94 6.08 5.16
N ARG A 224 12.01 6.50 4.46
CA ARG A 224 12.62 5.74 3.36
C ARG A 224 13.10 4.36 3.82
N LEU A 225 13.72 4.26 5.00
CA LEU A 225 14.10 2.97 5.58
C LEU A 225 12.87 2.07 5.74
N GLY A 226 11.76 2.61 6.25
CA GLY A 226 10.46 1.93 6.30
C GLY A 226 9.99 1.46 4.93
N MET A 227 10.03 2.32 3.91
CA MET A 227 9.64 1.95 2.55
C MET A 227 10.51 0.80 1.99
N GLN A 228 11.82 0.81 2.26
CA GLN A 228 12.72 -0.28 1.87
C GLN A 228 12.40 -1.59 2.61
N GLN A 229 11.95 -1.53 3.86
CA GLN A 229 11.45 -2.70 4.59
C GLN A 229 10.13 -3.20 3.99
N ALA A 230 9.20 -2.31 3.67
CA ALA A 230 7.93 -2.65 3.03
C ALA A 230 8.13 -3.36 1.67
N ILE A 231 9.14 -2.96 0.90
CA ILE A 231 9.56 -3.64 -0.34
C ILE A 231 9.96 -5.10 -0.07
N LYS A 232 10.74 -5.36 0.99
CA LYS A 232 11.16 -6.72 1.36
C LYS A 232 9.96 -7.58 1.72
N VAL A 233 9.03 -7.03 2.50
CA VAL A 233 7.77 -7.70 2.86
C VAL A 233 6.96 -8.03 1.62
N GLN A 234 6.77 -7.08 0.69
CA GLN A 234 5.99 -7.32 -0.52
C GLN A 234 6.62 -8.39 -1.42
N ARG A 235 7.95 -8.40 -1.54
CA ARG A 235 8.68 -9.48 -2.25
C ARG A 235 8.50 -10.84 -1.57
N ALA A 236 8.53 -10.89 -0.23
CA ALA A 236 8.27 -12.10 0.52
C ALA A 236 6.83 -12.60 0.32
N ILE A 237 5.83 -11.70 0.33
CA ILE A 237 4.44 -12.02 0.02
C ILE A 237 4.32 -12.67 -1.36
N LEU A 238 4.92 -12.07 -2.39
CA LEU A 238 4.85 -12.60 -3.75
C LEU A 238 5.52 -13.97 -3.88
N ARG A 239 6.71 -14.15 -3.28
CA ARG A 239 7.48 -15.41 -3.37
C ARG A 239 6.80 -16.55 -2.63
N GLN A 240 6.43 -16.33 -1.37
CA GLN A 240 5.71 -17.32 -0.57
C GLN A 240 4.33 -17.59 -1.15
N GLY A 241 3.67 -16.56 -1.70
CA GLY A 241 2.35 -16.68 -2.28
C GLY A 241 2.41 -17.50 -3.56
N SER A 242 3.37 -17.21 -4.44
CA SER A 242 3.71 -18.01 -5.62
C SER A 242 3.90 -19.48 -5.26
N ALA A 243 4.75 -19.77 -4.27
CA ALA A 243 5.02 -21.13 -3.83
C ALA A 243 3.72 -21.82 -3.35
N ALA A 244 2.91 -21.16 -2.53
CA ALA A 244 1.65 -21.70 -2.03
C ALA A 244 0.59 -21.94 -3.13
N ILE A 245 0.57 -21.10 -4.18
CA ILE A 245 -0.38 -21.19 -5.31
C ILE A 245 0.01 -22.27 -6.32
N THR A 246 1.31 -22.51 -6.49
CA THR A 246 1.87 -23.42 -7.50
C THR A 246 2.08 -24.83 -6.95
N LYS A 247 2.53 -24.98 -5.70
CA LYS A 247 2.74 -26.28 -5.05
C LYS A 247 1.39 -26.88 -4.65
N THR A 248 1.05 -28.01 -5.27
CA THR A 248 -0.21 -28.73 -5.02
C THR A 248 -0.31 -29.11 -3.54
N GLY A 249 -1.46 -28.82 -2.93
CA GLY A 249 -1.76 -29.19 -1.56
C GLY A 249 -1.23 -28.23 -0.48
N CYS A 250 -0.48 -27.17 -0.81
CA CYS A 250 -0.09 -26.16 0.18
C CYS A 250 -1.30 -25.44 0.78
N ILE A 251 -2.26 -25.04 -0.07
CA ILE A 251 -3.51 -24.42 0.36
C ILE A 251 -4.55 -25.52 0.55
N ARG A 252 -4.97 -25.72 1.79
CA ARG A 252 -6.03 -26.67 2.14
C ARG A 252 -7.38 -25.95 2.12
N SER A 253 -8.40 -26.59 1.57
CA SER A 253 -9.73 -26.00 1.41
C SER A 253 -10.76 -26.83 2.16
N GLY A 254 -11.31 -26.28 3.24
CA GLY A 254 -12.44 -26.84 3.96
C GLY A 254 -13.79 -26.34 3.43
N ARG A 255 -14.88 -26.75 4.10
CA ARG A 255 -16.24 -26.31 3.75
C ARG A 255 -16.43 -24.80 3.99
N LYS A 256 -15.98 -24.29 5.14
CA LYS A 256 -16.22 -22.90 5.59
C LYS A 256 -15.08 -21.92 5.23
N PHE A 257 -13.83 -22.37 5.25
CA PHE A 257 -12.66 -21.52 5.01
C PHE A 257 -11.52 -22.34 4.38
N ARG A 258 -10.50 -21.64 3.88
CA ARG A 258 -9.22 -22.23 3.45
C ARG A 258 -8.16 -21.95 4.50
N TRP A 259 -7.11 -22.77 4.56
CA TRP A 259 -5.96 -22.47 5.38
C TRP A 259 -4.63 -22.82 4.71
N VAL A 260 -3.58 -22.12 5.15
CA VAL A 260 -2.20 -22.35 4.73
C VAL A 260 -1.29 -22.17 5.94
N LYS A 261 -0.30 -23.06 6.09
CA LYS A 261 0.81 -22.88 7.02
C LYS A 261 2.03 -22.52 6.20
N ILE A 262 2.66 -21.40 6.54
CA ILE A 262 3.90 -20.96 5.89
C ILE A 262 5.03 -21.87 6.39
N GLU A 263 5.76 -22.47 5.45
CA GLU A 263 6.94 -23.29 5.74
C GLU A 263 8.12 -22.38 6.13
N ASP A 264 9.00 -22.87 7.01
CA ASP A 264 10.16 -22.10 7.45
C ASP A 264 11.07 -21.79 6.26
N SER A 265 11.34 -20.50 6.06
CA SER A 265 12.16 -19.99 4.97
C SER A 265 12.74 -18.63 5.34
N ILE A 266 13.73 -18.17 4.57
CA ILE A 266 14.31 -16.83 4.74
C ILE A 266 13.23 -15.74 4.60
N ASP A 267 12.20 -15.98 3.79
CA ASP A 267 11.11 -15.03 3.57
C ASP A 267 10.02 -15.11 4.66
N ALA A 268 9.87 -16.25 5.34
CA ALA A 268 8.84 -16.44 6.38
C ALA A 268 8.98 -15.45 7.54
N LYS A 269 10.21 -15.04 7.87
CA LYS A 269 10.46 -14.02 8.92
C LYS A 269 9.78 -12.69 8.66
N TYR A 270 9.59 -12.31 7.38
CA TYR A 270 8.89 -11.09 6.99
C TYR A 270 7.37 -11.20 7.12
N LEU A 271 6.84 -12.43 7.22
CA LEU A 271 5.40 -12.71 7.31
C LEU A 271 4.96 -13.06 8.74
N GLY A 272 5.89 -13.12 9.70
CA GLY A 272 5.62 -13.36 11.11
C GLY A 272 5.03 -12.16 11.86
N TYR A 273 4.39 -11.23 11.16
CA TYR A 273 3.78 -10.01 11.72
C TYR A 273 2.31 -9.87 11.27
N PRO A 274 1.41 -9.34 12.12
CA PRO A 274 -0.04 -9.40 11.87
C PRO A 274 -0.49 -8.78 10.55
N GLN A 275 -0.01 -7.58 10.21
CA GLN A 275 -0.39 -6.86 8.99
C GLN A 275 0.30 -7.44 7.76
N ALA A 276 1.57 -7.84 7.85
CA ALA A 276 2.25 -8.57 6.78
C ALA A 276 1.53 -9.89 6.42
N LEU A 277 1.17 -10.70 7.43
CA LEU A 277 0.44 -11.95 7.23
C LEU A 277 -0.99 -11.72 6.71
N THR A 278 -1.63 -10.63 7.15
CA THR A 278 -2.94 -10.21 6.64
C THR A 278 -2.89 -9.89 5.14
N LYS A 279 -1.89 -9.10 4.70
CA LYS A 279 -1.67 -8.82 3.27
C LYS A 279 -1.39 -10.08 2.46
N PHE A 280 -0.61 -11.00 3.02
CA PHE A 280 -0.37 -12.31 2.41
C PHE A 280 -1.67 -13.10 2.19
N CYS A 281 -2.56 -13.15 3.19
CA CYS A 281 -3.83 -13.83 3.03
C CYS A 281 -4.72 -13.18 1.96
N TYR A 282 -4.78 -11.84 1.89
CA TYR A 282 -5.51 -11.15 0.81
C TYR A 282 -4.94 -11.46 -0.56
N PHE A 283 -3.62 -11.44 -0.71
CA PHE A 283 -2.94 -11.81 -1.96
C PHE A 283 -3.33 -13.23 -2.42
N LEU A 284 -3.33 -14.21 -1.51
CA LEU A 284 -3.78 -15.57 -1.83
C LEU A 284 -5.25 -15.64 -2.22
N MET A 285 -6.13 -14.92 -1.51
CA MET A 285 -7.56 -14.88 -1.83
C MET A 285 -7.81 -14.34 -3.23
N ASP A 286 -7.15 -13.24 -3.60
CA ASP A 286 -7.24 -12.64 -4.93
C ASP A 286 -6.65 -13.56 -5.99
N ALA A 287 -5.47 -14.14 -5.76
CA ALA A 287 -4.85 -15.07 -6.70
C ALA A 287 -5.73 -16.31 -6.97
N LEU A 288 -6.34 -16.87 -5.93
CA LEU A 288 -7.26 -18.00 -6.06
C LEU A 288 -8.54 -17.60 -6.82
N ARG A 289 -9.06 -16.39 -6.58
CA ARG A 289 -10.20 -15.84 -7.33
C ARG A 289 -9.88 -15.74 -8.82
N GLU A 290 -8.71 -15.22 -9.19
CA GLU A 290 -8.24 -15.13 -10.59
C GLU A 290 -7.90 -16.50 -11.22
N LYS A 291 -7.79 -17.55 -10.41
CA LYS A 291 -7.74 -18.96 -10.87
C LYS A 291 -9.14 -19.61 -10.93
N GLY A 292 -10.22 -18.85 -10.72
CA GLY A 292 -11.60 -19.33 -10.78
C GLY A 292 -12.11 -19.99 -9.50
N ALA A 293 -11.38 -19.93 -8.39
CA ALA A 293 -11.82 -20.50 -7.13
C ALA A 293 -12.90 -19.61 -6.47
N ARG A 294 -13.93 -20.24 -5.89
CA ARG A 294 -14.95 -19.52 -5.10
C ARG A 294 -14.31 -18.74 -3.95
N MET A 295 -14.75 -17.51 -3.69
CA MET A 295 -14.31 -16.75 -2.51
C MET A 295 -14.67 -17.48 -1.22
N LYS A 296 -13.67 -17.74 -0.37
CA LYS A 296 -13.82 -18.28 0.99
C LYS A 296 -12.85 -17.51 1.91
N PRO A 297 -13.19 -17.34 3.20
CA PRO A 297 -12.26 -16.83 4.18
C PRO A 297 -10.95 -17.62 4.20
N MET A 298 -9.86 -16.94 4.53
CA MET A 298 -8.49 -17.46 4.46
C MET A 298 -7.86 -17.37 5.85
N LEU A 299 -7.33 -18.48 6.33
CA LEU A 299 -6.53 -18.56 7.56
C LEU A 299 -5.08 -18.84 7.20
N CYS A 300 -4.15 -18.02 7.66
CA CYS A 300 -2.73 -18.22 7.47
C CYS A 300 -2.05 -18.39 8.83
N ALA A 301 -1.13 -19.34 8.93
CA ALA A 301 -0.30 -19.55 10.11
C ALA A 301 1.18 -19.39 9.74
N CYS A 302 1.93 -18.65 10.55
CA CYS A 302 3.36 -18.41 10.36
C CYS A 302 4.09 -18.49 11.71
N ALA A 303 5.36 -18.88 11.72
CA ALA A 303 6.20 -18.74 12.90
C ALA A 303 6.17 -17.28 13.38
N SER A 304 5.97 -17.08 14.69
CA SER A 304 6.01 -15.75 15.31
C SER A 304 7.45 -15.32 15.55
N GLN A 305 7.64 -14.04 15.87
CA GLN A 305 8.92 -13.53 16.38
C GLN A 305 9.28 -14.10 17.76
N GLN A 306 8.30 -14.62 18.50
CA GLN A 306 8.51 -15.25 19.79
C GLN A 306 8.83 -16.75 19.62
N PRO A 307 9.92 -17.26 20.24
CA PRO A 307 10.25 -18.68 20.19
C PRO A 307 9.08 -19.55 20.62
N GLY A 308 8.81 -20.62 19.87
CA GLY A 308 7.76 -21.59 20.18
C GLY A 308 6.32 -21.11 19.96
N LYS A 309 6.11 -19.89 19.45
CA LYS A 309 4.76 -19.36 19.16
C LYS A 309 4.48 -19.28 17.66
N ILE A 310 3.21 -19.47 17.32
CA ILE A 310 2.70 -19.34 15.95
C ILE A 310 1.74 -18.16 15.88
N LEU A 311 1.96 -17.27 14.91
CA LEU A 311 1.02 -16.23 14.55
C LEU A 311 -0.05 -16.83 13.63
N VAL A 312 -1.32 -16.68 14.00
CA VAL A 312 -2.46 -17.11 13.18
C VAL A 312 -3.31 -15.89 12.84
N VAL A 313 -3.56 -15.69 11.56
CA VAL A 313 -4.41 -14.61 11.05
C VAL A 313 -5.53 -15.21 10.21
N GLY A 314 -6.76 -14.77 10.47
CA GLY A 314 -7.94 -15.12 9.69
C GLY A 314 -8.55 -13.89 9.04
N VAL A 315 -8.70 -13.89 7.72
CA VAL A 315 -9.29 -12.78 6.95
C VAL A 315 -10.51 -13.24 6.16
N CYS A 316 -11.45 -12.33 5.98
CA CYS A 316 -12.55 -12.47 5.03
C CYS A 316 -12.25 -11.64 3.77
N GLY A 317 -13.06 -11.75 2.72
CA GLY A 317 -12.90 -10.87 1.57
C GLY A 317 -13.10 -9.40 1.97
N LYS A 318 -12.65 -8.47 1.10
CA LYS A 318 -12.84 -7.04 1.28
C LYS A 318 -14.29 -6.73 1.70
N PRO A 319 -14.51 -5.84 2.69
CA PRO A 319 -15.84 -5.43 3.08
C PRO A 319 -16.67 -5.01 1.87
N ARG A 320 -17.97 -5.32 1.89
CA ARG A 320 -18.94 -4.86 0.89
C ARG A 320 -19.86 -3.84 1.54
N LEU A 321 -20.29 -2.84 0.77
CA LEU A 321 -21.28 -1.89 1.25
C LEU A 321 -22.57 -2.63 1.67
N GLY A 322 -23.10 -2.29 2.84
CA GLY A 322 -24.28 -2.96 3.41
C GLY A 322 -24.03 -4.37 3.98
N ALA A 323 -22.78 -4.85 4.06
CA ALA A 323 -22.48 -6.14 4.68
C ALA A 323 -22.85 -6.14 6.18
N VAL A 324 -23.79 -7.01 6.55
CA VAL A 324 -24.30 -7.15 7.94
C VAL A 324 -23.33 -7.91 8.83
N ARG A 325 -22.44 -8.73 8.26
CA ARG A 325 -21.49 -9.57 8.99
C ARG A 325 -20.06 -9.22 8.63
N GLY A 326 -19.29 -8.79 9.62
CA GLY A 326 -17.85 -8.61 9.53
C GLY A 326 -17.08 -9.92 9.63
N ASN A 327 -15.77 -9.81 9.90
CA ASN A 327 -14.89 -10.97 10.06
C ASN A 327 -15.26 -11.79 11.32
N ALA A 328 -15.74 -13.02 11.11
CA ALA A 328 -16.17 -13.90 12.20
C ALA A 328 -15.03 -14.66 12.91
N PHE A 329 -13.79 -14.58 12.40
CA PHE A 329 -12.67 -15.34 12.96
C PHE A 329 -12.34 -14.96 14.41
N GLY A 330 -12.52 -13.71 14.82
CA GLY A 330 -12.28 -13.31 16.21
C GLY A 330 -13.14 -14.09 17.22
N ASN A 331 -14.43 -14.26 16.93
CA ASN A 331 -15.33 -15.07 17.75
C ASN A 331 -15.01 -16.56 17.65
N ALA A 332 -14.60 -17.03 16.47
CA ALA A 332 -14.25 -18.44 16.26
C ALA A 332 -12.98 -18.83 17.02
N PHE A 333 -11.94 -17.99 17.01
CA PHE A 333 -10.72 -18.22 17.76
C PHE A 333 -10.97 -18.26 19.27
N ARG A 334 -11.77 -17.32 19.81
CA ARG A 334 -12.13 -17.32 21.23
C ARG A 334 -12.87 -18.58 21.68
N LYS A 335 -13.68 -19.19 20.79
CA LYS A 335 -14.41 -20.42 21.08
C LYS A 335 -13.56 -21.68 20.96
N ALA A 336 -12.45 -21.62 20.22
CA ALA A 336 -11.59 -22.76 19.94
C ALA A 336 -10.37 -22.84 20.88
N ALA A 337 -9.97 -21.71 21.48
CA ALA A 337 -8.95 -21.62 22.52
C ALA A 337 -9.50 -22.08 23.87
#